data_AF-A0A2W5Z233-F1
#
_entry.id   AF-A0A2W5Z233-F1
#
_cell.length_a   1.000
_cell.length_b   1.000
_cell.length_c   1.000
_cell.angle_alpha   90.00
_cell.angle_beta   90.00
_cell.angle_gamma   90.00
#
_symmetry.space_group_name_H-M   'P 1'
#
loop_
_entity.id
_entity.type
_entity.pdbx_description
1 polymer ?
#
loop_
_entity_poly.entity_id
_entity_poly.type
_entity_poly.pdbx_seq_one_letter_code
_entity_poly.pdbx_strand_id
1 'polypeptide(L)'
;MSAVQCLTLTVERGRTEVLRGIDLEVSPGEVVGLLGVSGSGKSTLLSTIAGFLRPKAGEVWLQGRMVSSPRRTVAPERRALGVVFQGTALWPHMTAGETVAYPLRRQGVDRARARAEALDLLDKLGIGPLSERRPAELSGGEQQRVAVARAFARGAAVHLLDEPTAHLDAAHRRRLLDVLAEIRAASGAAVLHATHDVEEAMSMADRLAVLRAGRIVQAGPPAEVYARPADGEVARLTGPASVLIAEAKAVAHGCAEVTIGSRRVPVAVGGAFTGSRGHLLVRPEWAQLGGQLPGTVRRAWYRGAHTDYRLATEGGEVEVRQPGPPVARVGENVTWRLDRAWPLPDGAD
;
A
#
# COMPACT_ATOMS: atom_id res chain seq x y z
N MET A 1 20.96 0.92 -12.27
CA MET A 1 20.03 1.74 -13.08
C MET A 1 18.61 1.41 -12.64
N SER A 2 17.78 2.42 -12.42
CA SER A 2 16.40 2.27 -11.98
C SER A 2 15.52 1.65 -13.07
N ALA A 3 14.57 0.81 -12.67
CA ALA A 3 13.59 0.21 -13.57
C ALA A 3 12.52 1.22 -13.99
N VAL A 4 12.07 2.07 -13.07
CA VAL A 4 11.16 3.19 -13.30
C VAL A 4 11.71 4.43 -12.61
N GLN A 5 11.62 5.58 -13.26
CA GLN A 5 11.92 6.88 -12.64
C GLN A 5 10.92 7.93 -13.14
N CYS A 6 10.29 8.64 -12.21
CA CYS A 6 9.49 9.83 -12.45
C CYS A 6 10.23 11.02 -11.84
N LEU A 7 10.40 12.09 -12.61
CA LEU A 7 11.11 13.29 -12.18
C LEU A 7 10.18 14.50 -12.27
N THR A 8 9.85 15.11 -11.15
CA THR A 8 8.98 16.30 -11.03
C THR A 8 7.67 16.19 -11.84
N LEU A 9 7.09 14.98 -11.88
CA LEU A 9 6.01 14.65 -12.80
C LEU A 9 4.70 15.35 -12.40
N THR A 10 4.17 16.19 -13.28
CA THR A 10 2.89 16.87 -13.11
C THR A 10 1.91 16.47 -14.20
N VAL A 11 0.67 16.15 -13.83
CA VAL A 11 -0.38 15.68 -14.73
C VAL A 11 -1.68 16.41 -14.44
N GLU A 12 -2.32 16.91 -15.50
CA GLU A 12 -3.62 17.57 -15.45
C GLU A 12 -4.68 16.72 -16.16
N ARG A 13 -5.91 16.73 -15.63
CA ARG A 13 -7.10 16.24 -16.32
C ARG A 13 -8.11 17.38 -16.40
N GLY A 14 -8.34 17.89 -17.61
CA GLY A 14 -9.11 19.12 -17.79
C GLY A 14 -8.36 20.30 -17.17
N ARG A 15 -8.97 20.97 -16.18
CA ARG A 15 -8.37 22.11 -15.44
C ARG A 15 -7.81 21.71 -14.06
N THR A 16 -7.89 20.44 -13.70
CA THR A 16 -7.49 19.97 -12.37
C THR A 16 -6.12 19.29 -12.43
N GLU A 17 -5.18 19.79 -11.65
CA GLU A 17 -3.88 19.15 -11.42
C GLU A 17 -4.07 17.95 -10.50
N VAL A 18 -3.84 16.75 -11.05
CA VAL A 18 -4.04 15.46 -10.36
C VAL A 18 -2.74 14.95 -9.75
N LEU A 19 -1.60 15.17 -10.43
CA LEU A 19 -0.27 14.88 -9.90
C LEU A 19 0.55 16.16 -9.88
N ARG A 20 1.28 16.40 -8.80
CA ARG A 20 1.91 17.68 -8.47
C ARG A 20 3.39 17.48 -8.13
N GLY A 21 4.24 17.40 -9.14
CA GLY A 21 5.68 17.23 -8.96
C GLY A 21 6.05 15.91 -8.29
N ILE A 22 5.65 14.78 -8.87
CA ILE A 22 5.97 13.46 -8.34
C ILE A 22 7.41 13.08 -8.69
N ASP A 23 8.21 12.83 -7.66
CA ASP A 23 9.50 12.16 -7.73
C ASP A 23 9.35 10.73 -7.19
N LEU A 24 9.58 9.75 -8.05
CA LEU A 24 9.47 8.33 -7.70
C LEU A 24 10.52 7.54 -8.46
N GLU A 25 11.27 6.71 -7.76
CA GLU A 25 12.20 5.76 -8.35
C GLU A 25 11.79 4.35 -7.96
N VAL A 26 11.94 3.38 -8.85
CA VAL A 26 11.75 1.94 -8.56
C VAL A 26 12.95 1.21 -9.11
N SER A 27 13.65 0.47 -8.26
CA SER A 27 14.83 -0.33 -8.62
C SER A 27 14.42 -1.65 -9.29
N PRO A 28 15.29 -2.25 -10.11
CA PRO A 28 15.07 -3.62 -10.60
C PRO A 28 14.82 -4.59 -9.43
N GLY A 29 13.81 -5.44 -9.55
CA GLY A 29 13.43 -6.40 -8.50
C GLY A 29 12.76 -5.78 -7.26
N GLU A 30 12.56 -4.46 -7.20
CA GLU A 30 11.88 -3.78 -6.09
C GLU A 30 10.35 -3.81 -6.29
N VAL A 31 9.63 -4.06 -5.21
CA VAL A 31 8.19 -3.89 -5.09
C VAL A 31 7.93 -2.59 -4.33
N VAL A 32 7.37 -1.61 -5.04
CA VAL A 32 6.89 -0.37 -4.42
C VAL A 32 5.37 -0.42 -4.28
N GLY A 33 4.90 -0.36 -3.04
CA GLY A 33 3.48 -0.23 -2.70
C GLY A 33 3.07 1.24 -2.74
N LEU A 34 2.26 1.62 -3.72
CA LEU A 34 1.69 2.96 -3.84
C LEU A 34 0.38 3.01 -3.05
N LEU A 35 0.44 3.56 -1.84
CA LEU A 35 -0.70 3.65 -0.91
C LEU A 35 -1.36 5.02 -1.01
N GLY A 36 -2.69 5.08 -0.88
CA GLY A 36 -3.41 6.34 -0.79
C GLY A 36 -4.91 6.16 -0.90
N VAL A 37 -5.67 7.15 -0.42
CA VAL A 37 -7.13 7.13 -0.52
C VAL A 37 -7.60 7.16 -1.99
N SER A 38 -8.85 6.77 -2.22
CA SER A 38 -9.50 6.92 -3.53
C SER A 38 -9.38 8.36 -4.03
N GLY A 39 -8.96 8.54 -5.28
CA GLY A 39 -8.76 9.87 -5.87
C GLY A 39 -7.41 10.53 -5.56
N SER A 40 -6.49 9.89 -4.82
CA SER A 40 -5.18 10.48 -4.53
C SER A 40 -4.24 10.64 -5.74
N GLY A 41 -4.53 9.95 -6.85
CA GLY A 41 -3.77 10.02 -8.09
C GLY A 41 -3.08 8.71 -8.51
N LYS A 42 -3.24 7.61 -7.76
CA LYS A 42 -2.54 6.32 -8.03
C LYS A 42 -2.68 5.83 -9.48
N SER A 43 -3.92 5.65 -9.94
CA SER A 43 -4.23 5.22 -11.30
C SER A 43 -3.76 6.22 -12.36
N THR A 44 -3.73 7.52 -12.03
CA THR A 44 -3.22 8.56 -12.93
C THR A 44 -1.71 8.45 -13.09
N LEU A 45 -0.98 8.17 -12.00
CA LEU A 45 0.47 7.92 -12.04
C LEU A 45 0.78 6.69 -12.88
N LEU A 46 0.13 5.55 -12.60
CA LEU A 46 0.31 4.32 -13.38
C LEU A 46 -0.03 4.52 -14.86
N SER A 47 -1.13 5.19 -15.18
CA SER A 47 -1.53 5.48 -16.56
C SER A 47 -0.53 6.37 -17.30
N THR A 48 0.11 7.32 -16.59
CA THR A 48 1.14 8.20 -17.16
C THR A 48 2.43 7.42 -17.43
N ILE A 49 2.83 6.54 -16.51
CA ILE A 49 3.98 5.64 -16.70
C ILE A 49 3.73 4.65 -17.84
N ALA A 50 2.50 4.14 -17.96
CA ALA A 50 2.08 3.25 -19.03
C ALA A 50 1.94 3.95 -20.40
N GLY A 51 1.84 5.28 -20.42
CA GLY A 51 1.79 6.10 -21.65
C GLY A 51 0.40 6.42 -22.16
N PHE A 52 -0.63 6.16 -21.37
CA PHE A 52 -2.01 6.54 -21.68
C PHE A 52 -2.29 8.00 -21.38
N LEU A 53 -1.49 8.63 -20.52
CA LEU A 53 -1.55 10.05 -20.22
C LEU A 53 -0.20 10.70 -20.51
N ARG A 54 -0.24 11.89 -21.10
CA ARG A 54 0.93 12.74 -21.31
C ARG A 54 1.07 13.70 -20.12
N PRO A 55 2.25 13.82 -19.50
CA PRO A 55 2.45 14.78 -18.44
C PRO A 55 2.48 16.21 -18.97
N LYS A 56 2.06 17.16 -18.12
CA LYS A 56 2.20 18.60 -18.35
C LYS A 56 3.64 19.07 -18.11
N ALA A 57 4.28 18.53 -17.07
CA ALA A 57 5.67 18.81 -16.72
C ALA A 57 6.35 17.54 -16.16
N GLY A 58 7.68 17.56 -16.13
CA GLY A 58 8.47 16.43 -15.66
C GLY A 58 8.59 15.29 -16.66
N GLU A 59 9.23 14.20 -16.24
CA GLU A 59 9.64 13.12 -17.13
C GLU A 59 9.34 11.74 -16.54
N VAL A 60 9.15 10.77 -17.43
CA VAL A 60 9.10 9.34 -17.10
C VAL A 60 10.22 8.63 -17.85
N TRP A 61 11.01 7.87 -17.11
CA TRP A 61 12.07 7.03 -17.61
C TRP A 61 11.77 5.57 -17.25
N LEU A 62 12.03 4.67 -18.19
CA LEU A 62 11.94 3.23 -18.01
C LEU A 62 13.28 2.61 -18.42
N GLN A 63 13.91 1.86 -17.51
CA GLN A 63 15.19 1.20 -17.75
C GLN A 63 16.26 2.12 -18.34
N GLY A 64 16.40 3.34 -17.78
CA GLY A 64 17.37 4.33 -18.24
C GLY A 64 17.00 5.07 -19.54
N ARG A 65 15.84 4.80 -20.15
CA ARG A 65 15.36 5.49 -21.34
C ARG A 65 14.16 6.38 -21.02
N MET A 66 14.23 7.67 -21.35
CA MET A 66 13.07 8.56 -21.29
C MET A 66 11.98 8.03 -22.22
N VAL A 67 10.76 7.87 -21.71
CA VAL A 67 9.58 7.43 -22.46
C VAL A 67 8.45 8.44 -22.49
N SER A 68 8.42 9.42 -21.58
CA SER A 68 7.37 10.44 -21.53
C SER A 68 7.91 11.78 -21.02
N SER A 69 7.48 12.88 -21.63
CA SER A 69 7.74 14.26 -21.24
C SER A 69 6.69 15.18 -21.88
N PRO A 70 6.67 16.50 -21.58
CA PRO A 70 5.74 17.43 -22.21
C PRO A 70 5.97 17.57 -23.71
N ARG A 71 7.10 17.11 -24.26
CA ARG A 71 7.44 17.23 -25.69
C ARG A 71 7.52 15.89 -26.42
N ARG A 72 7.59 14.77 -25.70
CA ARG A 72 7.80 13.44 -26.28
C ARG A 72 7.04 12.37 -25.52
N THR A 73 6.37 11.48 -26.25
CA THR A 73 5.68 10.33 -25.68
C THR A 73 5.95 9.10 -26.53
N VAL A 74 6.53 8.06 -25.92
CA VAL A 74 6.61 6.72 -26.50
C VAL A 74 5.25 6.05 -26.32
N ALA A 75 4.70 5.48 -27.39
CA ALA A 75 3.40 4.82 -27.38
C ALA A 75 3.37 3.63 -26.40
N PRO A 76 2.24 3.35 -25.72
CA PRO A 76 2.13 2.31 -24.69
C PRO A 76 2.66 0.94 -25.11
N GLU A 77 2.33 0.49 -26.32
CA GLU A 77 2.73 -0.81 -26.85
C GLU A 77 4.25 -0.96 -27.05
N ARG A 78 4.98 0.16 -27.09
CA ARG A 78 6.45 0.21 -27.21
C ARG A 78 7.17 0.36 -25.86
N ARG A 79 6.44 0.44 -24.74
CA ARG A 79 7.04 0.57 -23.39
C ARG A 79 7.38 -0.77 -22.72
N ALA A 80 6.97 -1.89 -23.32
CA ALA A 80 7.26 -3.25 -22.84
C ALA A 80 6.91 -3.50 -21.36
N LEU A 81 5.80 -2.93 -20.90
CA LEU A 81 5.28 -3.08 -19.53
C LEU A 81 4.25 -4.20 -19.45
N GLY A 82 4.15 -4.86 -18.30
CA GLY A 82 2.97 -5.63 -17.91
C GLY A 82 2.03 -4.73 -17.12
N VAL A 83 0.76 -4.63 -17.50
CA VAL A 83 -0.17 -3.68 -16.87
C VAL A 83 -1.49 -4.34 -16.52
N VAL A 84 -1.94 -4.11 -15.28
CA VAL A 84 -3.29 -4.41 -14.80
C VAL A 84 -3.93 -3.08 -14.40
N PHE A 85 -5.05 -2.74 -15.03
CA PHE A 85 -5.86 -1.58 -14.68
C PHE A 85 -6.99 -1.97 -13.72
N GLN A 86 -7.61 -0.99 -13.07
CA GLN A 86 -8.77 -1.22 -12.19
C GLN A 86 -9.93 -1.95 -12.89
N GLY A 87 -10.06 -1.81 -14.22
CA GLY A 87 -10.94 -2.62 -15.05
C GLY A 87 -10.18 -3.76 -15.72
N THR A 88 -10.77 -4.96 -15.76
CA THR A 88 -10.14 -6.17 -16.32
C THR A 88 -9.80 -6.01 -17.81
N ALA A 89 -10.64 -5.25 -18.53
CA ALA A 89 -10.49 -4.93 -19.95
C ALA A 89 -10.14 -6.17 -20.79
N LEU A 90 -10.85 -7.28 -20.52
CA LEU A 90 -10.69 -8.53 -21.27
C LEU A 90 -11.39 -8.43 -22.62
N TRP A 91 -10.90 -9.15 -23.61
CA TRP A 91 -11.50 -9.18 -24.94
C TRP A 91 -12.72 -10.11 -24.95
N PRO A 92 -13.94 -9.62 -25.25
CA PRO A 92 -15.16 -10.43 -25.11
C PRO A 92 -15.21 -11.67 -26.00
N HIS A 93 -14.46 -11.66 -27.11
CA HIS A 93 -14.44 -12.71 -28.12
C HIS A 93 -13.33 -13.76 -27.89
N MET A 94 -12.46 -13.55 -26.91
CA MET A 94 -11.35 -14.45 -26.59
C MET A 94 -11.65 -15.22 -25.31
N THR A 95 -11.26 -16.49 -25.24
CA THR A 95 -11.29 -17.24 -23.98
C THR A 95 -10.23 -16.73 -23.01
N ALA A 96 -10.30 -17.15 -21.74
CA ALA A 96 -9.28 -16.86 -20.74
C ALA A 96 -7.88 -17.32 -21.20
N GLY A 97 -7.76 -18.55 -21.70
CA GLY A 97 -6.52 -19.11 -22.23
C GLY A 97 -6.00 -18.33 -23.43
N GLU A 98 -6.88 -17.94 -24.36
CA GLU A 98 -6.50 -17.11 -25.51
C GLU A 98 -6.02 -15.72 -25.10
N THR A 99 -6.69 -15.12 -24.11
CA THR A 99 -6.36 -13.78 -23.59
C THR A 99 -4.98 -13.78 -22.95
N VAL A 100 -4.63 -14.81 -22.18
CA VAL A 100 -3.32 -14.95 -21.53
C VAL A 100 -2.24 -15.35 -22.54
N ALA A 101 -2.55 -16.17 -23.54
CA ALA A 101 -1.60 -16.56 -24.59
C ALA A 101 -1.28 -15.42 -25.59
N TYR A 102 -2.16 -14.42 -25.71
CA TYR A 102 -2.00 -13.31 -26.66
C TYR A 102 -0.65 -12.56 -26.56
N PRO A 103 -0.21 -12.04 -25.38
CA PRO A 103 1.07 -11.34 -25.27
C PRO A 103 2.27 -12.19 -25.69
N LEU A 104 2.27 -13.49 -25.35
CA LEU A 104 3.30 -14.45 -25.74
C LEU A 104 3.37 -14.62 -27.26
N ARG A 105 2.21 -14.81 -27.91
CA ARG A 105 2.12 -14.90 -29.37
C ARG A 105 2.60 -13.62 -30.05
N ARG A 106 2.30 -12.45 -29.47
CA ARG A 106 2.80 -11.15 -29.97
C ARG A 106 4.31 -10.98 -29.82
N GLN A 107 4.96 -11.78 -28.96
CA GLN A 107 6.41 -11.85 -28.83
C GLN A 107 7.05 -12.92 -29.74
N GLY A 108 6.25 -13.62 -30.56
CA GLY A 108 6.74 -14.65 -31.47
C GLY A 108 6.85 -16.04 -30.84
N VAL A 109 6.32 -16.26 -29.63
CA VAL A 109 6.23 -17.61 -29.05
C VAL A 109 5.27 -18.46 -29.88
N ASP A 110 5.68 -19.68 -30.21
CA ASP A 110 4.86 -20.64 -30.96
C ASP A 110 3.50 -20.89 -30.26
N ARG A 111 2.46 -21.17 -31.05
CA ARG A 111 1.09 -21.31 -30.56
C ARG A 111 0.95 -22.40 -29.49
N ALA A 112 1.59 -23.55 -29.66
CA ALA A 112 1.48 -24.65 -28.70
C ALA A 112 2.14 -24.27 -27.36
N ARG A 113 3.34 -23.69 -27.44
CA ARG A 113 4.08 -23.21 -26.28
C ARG A 113 3.36 -22.08 -25.56
N ALA A 114 2.85 -21.08 -26.29
CA ALA A 114 2.10 -19.96 -25.72
C ALA A 114 0.82 -20.43 -25.00
N ARG A 115 0.14 -21.46 -25.53
CA ARG A 115 -1.01 -22.08 -24.88
C ARG A 115 -0.60 -22.78 -23.58
N ALA A 116 0.48 -23.56 -23.60
CA ALA A 116 0.97 -24.26 -22.41
C ALA A 116 1.36 -23.28 -21.28
N GLU A 117 2.13 -22.23 -21.59
CA GLU A 117 2.51 -21.19 -20.63
C GLU A 117 1.31 -20.41 -20.10
N ALA A 118 0.31 -20.14 -20.95
CA ALA A 118 -0.93 -19.50 -20.53
C ALA A 118 -1.73 -20.36 -19.54
N LEU A 119 -1.81 -21.67 -19.76
CA LEU A 119 -2.50 -22.60 -18.87
C LEU A 119 -1.79 -22.70 -17.51
N ASP A 120 -0.45 -22.78 -17.49
CA ASP A 120 0.34 -22.78 -16.26
C ASP A 120 0.09 -21.52 -15.40
N LEU A 121 0.04 -20.34 -16.02
CA LEU A 121 -0.28 -19.09 -15.33
C LEU A 121 -1.71 -19.07 -14.77
N LEU A 122 -2.68 -19.60 -15.52
CA LEU A 122 -4.06 -19.72 -15.07
C LEU A 122 -4.19 -20.71 -13.90
N ASP A 123 -3.46 -21.84 -13.94
CA ASP A 123 -3.42 -22.83 -12.88
C ASP A 123 -2.84 -22.27 -11.59
N LYS A 124 -1.73 -21.53 -11.66
CA LYS A 124 -1.12 -20.83 -10.51
C LYS A 124 -2.12 -19.90 -9.81
N LEU A 125 -2.93 -19.18 -10.59
CA LEU A 125 -3.99 -18.30 -10.08
C LEU A 125 -5.31 -19.03 -9.72
N GLY A 126 -5.35 -20.36 -9.85
CA GLY A 126 -6.50 -21.19 -9.47
C GLY A 126 -7.70 -21.06 -10.41
N ILE A 127 -7.47 -20.74 -11.69
CA ILE A 127 -8.52 -20.58 -12.72
C ILE A 127 -8.23 -21.37 -14.01
N GLY A 128 -7.27 -22.30 -14.00
CA GLY A 128 -6.96 -23.12 -15.18
C GLY A 128 -8.13 -23.93 -15.76
N PRO A 129 -9.02 -24.55 -14.94
CA PRO A 129 -10.22 -25.21 -15.45
C PRO A 129 -11.19 -24.28 -16.21
N LEU A 130 -11.03 -22.96 -16.07
CA LEU A 130 -11.85 -21.94 -16.73
C LEU A 130 -11.20 -21.40 -18.01
N SER A 131 -10.09 -21.99 -18.47
CA SER A 131 -9.31 -21.51 -19.61
C SER A 131 -10.11 -21.37 -20.91
N GLU A 132 -11.14 -22.18 -21.12
CA GLU A 132 -11.99 -22.13 -22.32
C GLU A 132 -13.19 -21.19 -22.17
N ARG A 133 -13.41 -20.61 -20.98
CA ARG A 133 -14.50 -19.64 -20.76
C ARG A 133 -14.14 -18.26 -21.30
N ARG A 134 -15.15 -17.56 -21.83
CA ARG A 134 -15.09 -16.16 -22.24
C ARG A 134 -15.43 -15.23 -21.06
N PRO A 135 -15.09 -13.94 -21.12
CA PRO A 135 -15.30 -13.00 -20.02
C PRO A 135 -16.73 -12.97 -19.45
N ALA A 136 -17.75 -13.12 -20.29
CA ALA A 136 -19.16 -13.12 -19.86
C ALA A 136 -19.54 -14.34 -19.01
N GLU A 137 -18.74 -15.41 -19.03
CA GLU A 137 -18.97 -16.67 -18.30
C GLU A 137 -18.14 -16.74 -17.00
N LEU A 138 -17.44 -15.64 -16.66
CA LEU A 138 -16.54 -15.51 -15.53
C LEU A 138 -17.09 -14.47 -14.54
N SER A 139 -17.00 -14.77 -13.25
CA SER A 139 -17.20 -13.80 -12.17
C SER A 139 -16.17 -12.67 -12.23
N GLY A 140 -16.45 -11.54 -11.58
CA GLY A 140 -15.52 -10.40 -11.56
C GLY A 140 -14.13 -10.76 -11.03
N GLY A 141 -14.05 -11.59 -9.97
CA GLY A 141 -12.78 -12.06 -9.42
C GLY A 141 -12.03 -13.03 -10.33
N GLU A 142 -12.73 -13.87 -11.11
CA GLU A 142 -12.11 -14.71 -12.14
C GLU A 142 -11.58 -13.86 -13.30
N GLN A 143 -12.36 -12.88 -13.77
CA GLN A 143 -11.90 -11.94 -14.81
C GLN A 143 -10.67 -11.15 -14.36
N GLN A 144 -10.63 -10.74 -13.09
CA GLN A 144 -9.48 -10.05 -12.50
C GLN A 144 -8.22 -10.93 -12.57
N ARG A 145 -8.33 -12.20 -12.18
CA ARG A 145 -7.23 -13.16 -12.26
C ARG A 145 -6.77 -13.43 -13.69
N VAL A 146 -7.68 -13.47 -14.67
CA VAL A 146 -7.30 -13.54 -16.09
C VAL A 146 -6.52 -12.30 -16.53
N ALA A 147 -6.94 -11.10 -16.11
CA ALA A 147 -6.25 -9.85 -16.44
C ALA A 147 -4.83 -9.81 -15.85
N VAL A 148 -4.66 -10.32 -14.64
CA VAL A 148 -3.38 -10.48 -13.94
C VAL A 148 -2.49 -11.49 -14.66
N ALA A 149 -3.00 -12.69 -14.98
CA ALA A 149 -2.27 -13.69 -15.78
C ALA A 149 -1.78 -13.12 -17.11
N ARG A 150 -2.64 -12.39 -17.84
CA ARG A 150 -2.27 -11.72 -19.10
C ARG A 150 -1.13 -10.74 -18.90
N ALA A 151 -1.13 -9.96 -17.82
CA ALA A 151 -0.06 -9.01 -17.54
C ALA A 151 1.27 -9.71 -17.25
N PHE A 152 1.26 -10.85 -16.56
CA PHE A 152 2.46 -11.64 -16.27
C PHE A 152 2.97 -12.44 -17.46
N ALA A 153 2.08 -12.97 -18.30
CA ALA A 153 2.43 -13.65 -19.55
C ALA A 153 3.26 -12.77 -20.49
N ARG A 154 3.25 -11.45 -20.30
CA ARG A 154 4.13 -10.53 -21.03
C ARG A 154 5.62 -10.72 -20.72
N GLY A 155 5.98 -11.29 -19.56
CA GLY A 155 7.37 -11.43 -19.12
C GLY A 155 8.10 -10.08 -19.06
N ALA A 156 7.41 -9.02 -18.62
CA ALA A 156 7.96 -7.67 -18.59
C ALA A 156 8.91 -7.50 -17.38
N ALA A 157 9.96 -6.70 -17.54
CA ALA A 157 10.84 -6.34 -16.44
C ALA A 157 10.20 -5.34 -15.45
N VAL A 158 9.06 -4.73 -15.83
CA VAL A 158 8.29 -3.80 -14.99
C VAL A 158 6.80 -4.14 -15.10
N HIS A 159 6.17 -4.33 -13.95
CA HIS A 159 4.73 -4.53 -13.81
C HIS A 159 4.09 -3.34 -13.09
N LEU A 160 3.00 -2.82 -13.67
CA LEU A 160 2.17 -1.77 -13.08
C LEU A 160 0.82 -2.40 -12.74
N LEU A 161 0.48 -2.44 -11.45
CA LEU A 161 -0.71 -3.13 -10.95
C LEU A 161 -1.61 -2.13 -10.24
N ASP A 162 -2.81 -1.91 -10.75
CA ASP A 162 -3.78 -0.97 -10.20
C ASP A 162 -4.94 -1.71 -9.54
N GLU A 163 -4.93 -1.77 -8.21
CA GLU A 163 -5.93 -2.47 -7.37
C GLU A 163 -6.16 -3.92 -7.83
N PRO A 164 -5.10 -4.74 -8.04
CA PRO A 164 -5.23 -6.04 -8.68
C PRO A 164 -6.06 -7.05 -7.87
N THR A 165 -6.34 -6.76 -6.60
CA THR A 165 -6.98 -7.63 -5.61
C THR A 165 -8.36 -7.13 -5.15
N ALA A 166 -8.85 -6.00 -5.68
CA ALA A 166 -10.07 -5.34 -5.19
C ALA A 166 -11.35 -6.21 -5.28
N HIS A 167 -11.41 -7.12 -6.26
CA HIS A 167 -12.57 -8.01 -6.48
C HIS A 167 -12.34 -9.45 -5.96
N LEU A 168 -11.30 -9.67 -5.15
CA LEU A 168 -10.92 -10.99 -4.66
C LEU A 168 -11.29 -11.14 -3.18
N ASP A 169 -11.74 -12.34 -2.80
CA ASP A 169 -11.80 -12.73 -1.39
C ASP A 169 -10.39 -12.92 -0.80
N ALA A 170 -10.30 -13.10 0.51
CA ALA A 170 -9.03 -13.19 1.23
C ALA A 170 -8.13 -14.34 0.74
N ALA A 171 -8.72 -15.51 0.42
CA ALA A 171 -7.95 -16.67 -0.03
C ALA A 171 -7.38 -16.45 -1.43
N HIS A 172 -8.18 -15.90 -2.35
CA HIS A 172 -7.74 -15.59 -3.71
C HIS A 172 -6.77 -14.41 -3.76
N ARG A 173 -6.94 -13.40 -2.88
CA ARG A 173 -5.98 -12.32 -2.69
C ARG A 173 -4.62 -12.88 -2.28
N ARG A 174 -4.60 -13.73 -1.24
CA ARG A 174 -3.35 -14.34 -0.76
C ARG A 174 -2.64 -15.11 -1.87
N ARG A 175 -3.37 -15.94 -2.62
CA ARG A 175 -2.83 -16.68 -3.76
C ARG A 175 -2.21 -15.76 -4.82
N LEU A 176 -2.87 -14.65 -5.15
CA LEU A 176 -2.33 -13.68 -6.11
C LEU A 176 -1.00 -13.09 -5.61
N LEU A 177 -0.92 -12.73 -4.32
CA LEU A 177 0.30 -12.21 -3.71
C LEU A 177 1.43 -13.25 -3.70
N ASP A 178 1.13 -14.52 -3.43
CA ASP A 178 2.13 -15.60 -3.48
C ASP A 178 2.65 -15.78 -4.93
N VAL A 179 1.77 -15.78 -5.93
CA VAL A 179 2.16 -15.85 -7.35
C VAL A 179 3.00 -14.64 -7.78
N LEU A 180 2.67 -13.44 -7.28
CA LEU A 180 3.49 -12.24 -7.50
C LEU A 180 4.90 -12.41 -6.94
N ALA A 181 5.03 -12.96 -5.74
CA ALA A 181 6.32 -13.22 -5.11
C ALA A 181 7.13 -14.26 -5.90
N GLU A 182 6.51 -15.33 -6.38
CA GLU A 182 7.15 -16.35 -7.23
C GLU A 182 7.67 -15.76 -8.55
N ILE A 183 6.84 -14.98 -9.25
CA ILE A 183 7.22 -14.35 -10.53
C ILE A 183 8.38 -13.38 -10.33
N ARG A 184 8.33 -12.58 -9.26
CA ARG A 184 9.42 -11.67 -8.89
C ARG A 184 10.72 -12.44 -8.64
N ALA A 185 10.66 -13.49 -7.83
CA ALA A 185 11.83 -14.29 -7.49
C ALA A 185 12.48 -14.93 -8.72
N ALA A 186 11.68 -15.35 -9.70
CA ALA A 186 12.17 -15.96 -10.94
C ALA A 186 12.71 -14.94 -11.97
N SER A 187 12.10 -13.75 -12.07
CA SER A 187 12.37 -12.81 -13.17
C SER A 187 13.19 -11.57 -12.78
N GLY A 188 13.27 -11.24 -11.49
CA GLY A 188 13.81 -9.96 -11.03
C GLY A 188 12.99 -8.74 -11.49
N ALA A 189 11.73 -8.93 -11.87
CA ALA A 189 10.87 -7.85 -12.32
C ALA A 189 10.59 -6.84 -11.19
N ALA A 190 10.61 -5.56 -11.53
CA ALA A 190 10.16 -4.50 -10.66
C ALA A 190 8.63 -4.40 -10.69
N VAL A 191 8.01 -4.08 -9.55
CA VAL A 191 6.56 -3.98 -9.42
C VAL A 191 6.19 -2.65 -8.79
N LEU A 192 5.33 -1.89 -9.45
CA LEU A 192 4.64 -0.75 -8.84
C LEU A 192 3.18 -1.16 -8.61
N HIS A 193 2.85 -1.38 -7.35
CA HIS A 193 1.57 -1.94 -6.92
C HIS A 193 0.74 -0.86 -6.23
N ALA A 194 -0.30 -0.36 -6.89
CA ALA A 194 -1.26 0.56 -6.30
C ALA A 194 -2.37 -0.21 -5.61
N THR A 195 -2.57 0.08 -4.33
CA THR A 195 -3.64 -0.50 -3.52
C THR A 195 -4.13 0.52 -2.48
N HIS A 196 -5.34 0.33 -2.00
CA HIS A 196 -5.84 0.96 -0.79
C HIS A 196 -5.87 0.00 0.41
N ASP A 197 -5.53 -1.28 0.20
CA ASP A 197 -5.38 -2.27 1.25
C ASP A 197 -3.98 -2.13 1.87
N VAL A 198 -3.97 -1.70 3.13
CA VAL A 198 -2.74 -1.45 3.88
C VAL A 198 -2.04 -2.75 4.22
N GLU A 199 -2.78 -3.82 4.54
CA GLU A 199 -2.20 -5.10 4.92
C GLU A 199 -1.49 -5.74 3.72
N GLU A 200 -2.10 -5.64 2.54
CA GLU A 200 -1.46 -6.00 1.27
C GLU A 200 -0.16 -5.21 1.07
N ALA A 201 -0.23 -3.88 1.12
CA ALA A 201 0.94 -3.03 0.90
C ALA A 201 2.06 -3.32 1.91
N MET A 202 1.73 -3.50 3.20
CA MET A 202 2.69 -3.74 4.27
C MET A 202 3.36 -5.11 4.17
N SER A 203 2.65 -6.12 3.69
CA SER A 203 3.17 -7.50 3.63
C SER A 203 4.03 -7.78 2.40
N MET A 204 3.79 -7.09 1.28
CA MET A 204 4.46 -7.40 0.01
C MET A 204 5.53 -6.39 -0.41
N ALA A 205 5.43 -5.13 0.01
CA ALA A 205 6.27 -4.07 -0.53
C ALA A 205 7.64 -4.03 0.15
N ASP A 206 8.71 -3.88 -0.63
CA ASP A 206 10.01 -3.54 -0.08
C ASP A 206 10.01 -2.07 0.40
N ARG A 207 9.24 -1.22 -0.28
CA ARG A 207 9.06 0.19 0.05
C ARG A 207 7.64 0.66 -0.22
N LEU A 208 7.11 1.50 0.68
CA LEU A 208 5.85 2.21 0.48
C LEU A 208 6.10 3.61 -0.07
N ALA A 209 5.19 4.09 -0.92
CA ALA A 209 5.04 5.48 -1.30
C ALA A 209 3.61 5.91 -1.01
N VAL A 210 3.43 6.81 -0.04
CA VAL A 210 2.12 7.32 0.38
C VAL A 210 1.77 8.54 -0.47
N LEU A 211 0.74 8.39 -1.29
CA LEU A 211 0.24 9.41 -2.20
C LEU A 211 -1.01 10.07 -1.61
N ARG A 212 -0.96 11.40 -1.45
CA ARG A 212 -2.07 12.24 -0.99
C ARG A 212 -2.16 13.50 -1.84
N ALA A 213 -3.37 13.80 -2.32
CA ALA A 213 -3.66 15.00 -3.12
C ALA A 213 -2.66 15.25 -4.28
N GLY A 214 -2.22 14.17 -4.95
CA GLY A 214 -1.28 14.25 -6.06
C GLY A 214 0.18 14.43 -5.67
N ARG A 215 0.57 14.23 -4.42
CA ARG A 215 1.96 14.31 -3.92
C ARG A 215 2.34 13.06 -3.15
N ILE A 216 3.59 12.62 -3.28
CA ILE A 216 4.15 11.63 -2.36
C ILE A 216 4.51 12.38 -1.08
N VAL A 217 3.80 12.07 0.01
CA VAL A 217 3.97 12.75 1.30
C VAL A 217 4.94 12.01 2.22
N GLN A 218 5.12 10.71 1.99
CA GLN A 218 6.11 9.89 2.67
C GLN A 218 6.46 8.69 1.80
N ALA A 219 7.74 8.28 1.81
CA ALA A 219 8.16 7.02 1.23
C ALA A 219 9.24 6.37 2.09
N GLY A 220 9.23 5.05 2.20
CA GLY A 220 10.17 4.30 3.03
C GLY A 220 9.74 2.85 3.26
N PRO A 221 10.57 2.04 3.94
CA PRO A 221 10.21 0.68 4.29
C PRO A 221 8.88 0.63 5.05
N PRO A 222 8.03 -0.40 4.85
CA PRO A 222 6.72 -0.48 5.49
C PRO A 222 6.73 -0.28 7.02
N ALA A 223 7.67 -0.95 7.71
CA ALA A 223 7.82 -0.84 9.16
C ALA A 223 8.19 0.59 9.61
N GLU A 224 8.95 1.33 8.80
CA GLU A 224 9.31 2.71 9.10
C GLU A 224 8.12 3.63 8.89
N VAL A 225 7.42 3.53 7.77
CA VAL A 225 6.22 4.34 7.49
C VAL A 225 5.12 4.11 8.54
N TYR A 226 4.94 2.85 8.96
CA TYR A 226 3.99 2.50 10.02
C TYR A 226 4.37 3.11 11.38
N ALA A 227 5.64 2.99 11.76
CA ALA A 227 6.10 3.35 13.10
C ALA A 227 6.49 4.83 13.25
N ARG A 228 6.78 5.50 12.14
CA ARG A 228 7.23 6.90 12.06
C ARG A 228 6.49 7.62 10.93
N PRO A 229 5.15 7.71 10.99
CA PRO A 229 4.39 8.41 9.96
C PRO A 229 4.74 9.90 9.95
N ALA A 230 4.73 10.50 8.77
CA ALA A 230 5.06 11.91 8.56
C ALA A 230 4.05 12.86 9.24
N ASP A 231 2.79 12.45 9.33
CA ASP A 231 1.70 13.20 9.96
C ASP A 231 0.57 12.26 10.45
N GLY A 232 -0.44 12.82 11.11
CA GLY A 232 -1.57 12.06 11.65
C GLY A 232 -2.42 11.39 10.57
N GLU A 233 -2.52 11.96 9.38
CA GLU A 233 -3.25 11.35 8.28
C GLU A 233 -2.53 10.12 7.72
N VAL A 234 -1.19 10.17 7.56
CA VAL A 234 -0.41 8.98 7.17
C VAL A 234 -0.51 7.92 8.26
N ALA A 235 -0.52 8.32 9.54
CA ALA A 235 -0.71 7.40 10.65
C ALA A 235 -2.06 6.67 10.55
N ARG A 236 -3.16 7.42 10.35
CA ARG A 236 -4.51 6.87 10.22
C ARG A 236 -4.70 6.04 8.95
N LEU A 237 -4.05 6.42 7.85
CA LEU A 237 -4.07 5.67 6.61
C LEU A 237 -3.38 4.31 6.76
N THR A 238 -2.29 4.24 7.53
CA THR A 238 -1.47 3.02 7.68
C THR A 238 -1.93 2.09 8.82
N GLY A 239 -2.98 2.46 9.55
CA GLY A 239 -3.58 1.60 10.55
C GLY A 239 -4.23 2.38 11.70
N PRO A 240 -4.81 1.68 12.68
CA PRO A 240 -5.36 2.31 13.87
C PRO A 240 -4.31 3.17 14.57
N ALA A 241 -4.74 4.34 15.02
CA ALA A 241 -3.89 5.37 15.59
C ALA A 241 -4.71 6.21 16.57
N SER A 242 -4.16 6.45 17.75
CA SER A 242 -4.66 7.44 18.70
C SER A 242 -3.66 8.59 18.78
N VAL A 243 -4.18 9.81 18.90
CA VAL A 243 -3.36 10.99 19.13
C VAL A 243 -3.67 11.49 20.53
N LEU A 244 -2.66 11.46 21.40
CA LEU A 244 -2.74 11.96 22.76
C LEU A 244 -2.05 13.31 22.87
N ILE A 245 -2.64 14.18 23.68
CA ILE A 245 -2.00 15.43 24.07
C ILE A 245 -1.16 15.14 25.31
N ALA A 246 0.15 15.38 25.21
CA ALA A 246 1.09 15.14 26.28
C ALA A 246 2.21 16.18 26.32
N GLU A 247 2.85 16.32 27.47
CA GLU A 247 4.11 17.06 27.60
C GLU A 247 5.26 16.05 27.66
N ALA A 248 6.44 16.39 27.15
CA ALA A 248 7.63 15.60 27.45
C ALA A 248 8.85 16.43 27.78
N LYS A 249 9.60 15.88 28.74
CA LYS A 249 10.90 16.39 29.12
C LYS A 249 11.98 15.43 28.67
N ALA A 250 13.00 16.02 28.02
CA ALA A 250 14.30 15.49 27.63
C ALA A 250 14.37 14.00 27.23
N VAL A 251 14.76 13.76 25.98
CA VAL A 251 15.09 12.42 25.49
C VAL A 251 16.51 12.05 25.95
N ALA A 252 16.66 10.96 26.70
CA ALA A 252 17.94 10.30 26.92
C ALA A 252 17.83 8.85 26.43
N HIS A 253 18.78 8.41 25.61
CA HIS A 253 18.87 7.03 25.11
C HIS A 253 17.59 6.50 24.41
N GLY A 254 16.79 7.37 23.77
CA GLY A 254 15.55 6.98 23.07
C GLY A 254 14.33 6.81 23.98
N CYS A 255 14.42 7.21 25.25
CA CYS A 255 13.30 7.29 26.18
C CYS A 255 13.02 8.76 26.54
N ALA A 256 11.74 9.11 26.67
CA ALA A 256 11.30 10.41 27.18
C ALA A 256 10.43 10.22 28.42
N GLU A 257 10.51 11.18 29.36
CA GLU A 257 9.52 11.29 30.42
C GLU A 257 8.29 12.02 29.86
N VAL A 258 7.19 11.28 29.68
CA VAL A 258 5.95 11.78 29.11
C VAL A 258 4.94 12.02 30.23
N THR A 259 4.39 13.23 30.27
CA THR A 259 3.31 13.61 31.18
C THR A 259 1.98 13.52 30.44
N ILE A 260 1.11 12.62 30.89
CA ILE A 260 -0.27 12.47 30.40
C ILE A 260 -1.20 12.82 31.56
N GLY A 261 -1.83 13.99 31.48
CA GLY A 261 -2.62 14.54 32.58
C GLY A 261 -1.77 14.72 33.83
N SER A 262 -2.15 14.07 34.93
CA SER A 262 -1.47 14.14 36.23
C SER A 262 -0.32 13.15 36.43
N ARG A 263 -0.11 12.22 35.48
CA ARG A 263 0.88 11.13 35.61
C ARG A 263 2.07 11.34 34.69
N ARG A 264 3.26 10.93 35.17
CA ARG A 264 4.49 10.88 34.37
C ARG A 264 4.93 9.44 34.21
N VAL A 265 5.25 9.06 32.98
CA VAL A 265 5.71 7.71 32.64
C VAL A 265 6.91 7.77 31.68
N PRO A 266 7.90 6.88 31.85
CA PRO A 266 8.94 6.71 30.84
C PRO A 266 8.36 6.01 29.61
N VAL A 267 8.60 6.57 28.42
CA VAL A 267 8.10 6.03 27.16
C VAL A 267 9.23 5.95 26.15
N ALA A 268 9.34 4.82 25.44
CA ALA A 268 10.24 4.73 24.31
C ALA A 268 9.74 5.64 23.17
N VAL A 269 10.52 6.65 22.80
CA VAL A 269 10.20 7.59 21.71
C VAL A 269 11.24 7.46 20.60
N GLY A 270 10.76 7.27 19.38
CA GLY A 270 11.63 7.00 18.23
C GLY A 270 12.40 8.21 17.69
N GLY A 271 12.26 9.40 18.27
CA GLY A 271 12.78 10.66 17.74
C GLY A 271 12.96 11.73 18.83
N ALA A 272 13.51 12.89 18.46
CA ALA A 272 13.67 14.02 19.37
C ALA A 272 12.29 14.56 19.75
N PHE A 273 11.84 14.27 20.97
CA PHE A 273 10.63 14.83 21.54
C PHE A 273 11.02 15.81 22.64
N THR A 274 11.03 17.10 22.31
CA THR A 274 11.34 18.18 23.24
C THR A 274 10.32 19.29 23.05
N GLY A 275 9.46 19.52 24.04
CA GLY A 275 8.45 20.57 23.97
C GLY A 275 7.51 20.59 25.18
N SER A 276 6.91 21.75 25.43
CA SER A 276 6.01 21.97 26.57
C SER A 276 4.65 21.29 26.40
N ARG A 277 4.19 21.01 25.17
CA ARG A 277 2.96 20.27 24.88
C ARG A 277 2.98 19.85 23.40
N GLY A 278 2.68 18.60 23.09
CA GLY A 278 2.68 18.09 21.72
C GLY A 278 1.73 16.91 21.52
N HIS A 279 1.59 16.50 20.26
CA HIS A 279 0.77 15.37 19.86
C HIS A 279 1.61 14.10 19.78
N LEU A 280 1.21 13.10 20.57
CA LEU A 280 1.82 11.77 20.58
C LEU A 280 0.91 10.78 19.87
N LEU A 281 1.41 10.23 18.77
CA LEU A 281 0.83 9.06 18.15
C LEU A 281 1.07 7.83 19.02
N VAL A 282 -0.01 7.09 19.26
CA VAL A 282 -0.01 5.79 19.92
C VAL A 282 -0.72 4.78 19.02
N ARG A 283 -0.03 3.67 18.70
CA ARG A 283 -0.65 2.50 18.06
C ARG A 283 -1.26 1.60 19.14
N PRO A 284 -2.34 0.85 18.85
CA PRO A 284 -2.95 -0.04 19.83
C PRO A 284 -1.98 -1.00 20.49
N GLU A 285 -1.06 -1.60 19.72
CA GLU A 285 -0.03 -2.51 20.23
C GLU A 285 1.11 -1.84 21.02
N TRP A 286 1.16 -0.50 21.07
CA TRP A 286 2.15 0.24 21.87
C TRP A 286 1.62 0.56 23.28
N ALA A 287 0.37 0.20 23.56
CA ALA A 287 -0.25 0.37 24.85
C ALA A 287 -0.92 -0.93 25.28
N GLN A 288 -0.97 -1.19 26.58
CA GLN A 288 -1.60 -2.38 27.15
C GLN A 288 -2.39 -2.03 28.41
N LEU A 289 -3.38 -2.86 28.75
CA LEU A 289 -4.05 -2.76 30.04
C LEU A 289 -3.10 -3.14 31.18
N GLY A 290 -3.32 -2.54 32.35
CA GLY A 290 -2.41 -2.56 33.48
C GLY A 290 -1.34 -1.48 33.38
N GLY A 291 -0.90 -0.94 34.52
CA GLY A 291 0.13 0.11 34.57
C GLY A 291 -0.21 1.21 35.57
N GLN A 292 0.17 2.44 35.24
CA GLN A 292 0.06 3.60 36.13
C GLN A 292 -0.85 4.71 35.59
N LEU A 293 -1.22 4.66 34.31
CA LEU A 293 -2.08 5.66 33.69
C LEU A 293 -3.55 5.27 33.92
N PRO A 294 -4.39 6.13 34.51
CA PRO A 294 -5.80 5.85 34.66
C PRO A 294 -6.55 6.00 33.32
N GLY A 295 -7.62 5.23 33.17
CA GLY A 295 -8.57 5.40 32.08
C GLY A 295 -9.89 4.68 32.33
N THR A 296 -10.93 5.07 31.61
CA THR A 296 -12.23 4.39 31.67
C THR A 296 -12.52 3.71 30.34
N VAL A 297 -12.89 2.43 30.36
CA VAL A 297 -13.22 1.67 29.16
C VAL A 297 -14.49 2.24 28.52
N ARG A 298 -14.38 2.80 27.33
CA ARG A 298 -15.52 3.28 26.53
C ARG A 298 -16.04 2.23 25.57
N ARG A 299 -15.15 1.43 24.98
CA ARG A 299 -15.49 0.36 24.04
C ARG A 299 -14.49 -0.79 24.15
N ALA A 300 -14.92 -1.99 23.79
CA ALA A 300 -14.08 -3.18 23.67
C ALA A 300 -14.50 -3.96 22.43
N TRP A 301 -13.54 -4.39 21.61
CA TRP A 301 -13.76 -5.15 20.38
C TRP A 301 -12.88 -6.40 20.40
N TYR A 302 -13.50 -7.58 20.48
CA TYR A 302 -12.79 -8.85 20.30
C TYR A 302 -12.49 -9.07 18.80
N ARG A 303 -11.21 -9.27 18.48
CA ARG A 303 -10.67 -9.43 17.11
C ARG A 303 -10.11 -10.84 16.87
N GLY A 304 -10.46 -11.82 17.71
CA GLY A 304 -9.92 -13.17 17.64
C GLY A 304 -8.64 -13.31 18.48
N ALA A 305 -7.47 -13.02 17.90
CA ALA A 305 -6.19 -13.18 18.61
C ALA A 305 -5.98 -12.14 19.73
N HIS A 306 -6.72 -11.03 19.70
CA HIS A 306 -6.61 -9.93 20.64
C HIS A 306 -7.96 -9.22 20.84
N THR A 307 -8.02 -8.38 21.86
CA THR A 307 -9.11 -7.43 22.13
C THR A 307 -8.56 -6.01 22.09
N ASP A 308 -9.16 -5.16 21.26
CA ASP A 308 -8.85 -3.73 21.24
C ASP A 308 -9.83 -2.98 22.16
N TYR A 309 -9.29 -2.13 23.03
CA TYR A 309 -10.03 -1.32 23.99
C TYR A 309 -9.89 0.15 23.64
N ARG A 310 -10.99 0.90 23.65
CA ARG A 310 -10.93 2.37 23.63
C ARG A 310 -11.11 2.89 25.04
N LEU A 311 -10.10 3.61 25.54
CA LEU A 311 -10.09 4.20 26.87
C LEU A 311 -10.25 5.72 26.77
N ALA A 312 -11.10 6.29 27.61
CA ALA A 312 -11.09 7.73 27.87
C ALA A 312 -10.03 8.03 28.95
N THR A 313 -9.12 8.95 28.65
CA THR A 313 -8.00 9.33 29.54
C THR A 313 -7.93 10.86 29.69
N GLU A 314 -7.10 11.34 30.61
CA GLU A 314 -6.86 12.78 30.78
C GLU A 314 -6.16 13.43 29.55
N GLY A 315 -5.46 12.63 28.74
CA GLY A 315 -4.76 13.09 27.52
C GLY A 315 -5.55 12.93 26.22
N GLY A 316 -6.81 12.47 26.30
CA GLY A 316 -7.64 12.12 25.14
C GLY A 316 -8.07 10.65 25.13
N GLU A 317 -8.64 10.21 24.00
CA GLU A 317 -8.97 8.79 23.82
C GLU A 317 -7.76 8.01 23.29
N VAL A 318 -7.48 6.86 23.90
CA VAL A 318 -6.43 5.94 23.45
C VAL A 318 -7.02 4.57 23.14
N GLU A 319 -6.57 3.97 22.05
CA GLU A 319 -6.83 2.57 21.72
C GLU A 319 -5.68 1.71 22.22
N VAL A 320 -6.02 0.60 22.87
CA VAL A 320 -5.10 -0.28 23.60
C VAL A 320 -5.37 -1.71 23.20
N ARG A 321 -4.34 -2.48 22.85
CA ARG A 321 -4.49 -3.87 22.42
C ARG A 321 -4.06 -4.86 23.49
N GLN A 322 -4.97 -5.74 23.88
CA GLN A 322 -4.70 -6.83 24.81
C GLN A 322 -4.75 -8.20 24.11
N PRO A 323 -3.76 -9.09 24.26
CA PRO A 323 -3.84 -10.44 23.73
C PRO A 323 -5.02 -11.23 24.33
N GLY A 324 -5.68 -12.05 23.52
CA GLY A 324 -6.76 -12.94 23.97
C GLY A 324 -8.15 -12.28 24.14
N PRO A 325 -9.06 -12.98 24.85
CA PRO A 325 -10.45 -12.52 25.03
C PRO A 325 -10.54 -11.31 25.96
N PRO A 326 -11.71 -10.64 26.00
CA PRO A 326 -11.87 -9.43 26.81
C PRO A 326 -11.66 -9.70 28.31
N VAL A 327 -10.82 -8.88 28.96
CA VAL A 327 -10.50 -8.92 30.40
C VAL A 327 -11.09 -7.77 31.22
N ALA A 328 -11.70 -6.78 30.57
CA ALA A 328 -12.34 -5.62 31.19
C ALA A 328 -13.69 -5.29 30.52
N ARG A 329 -14.60 -4.65 31.26
CA ARG A 329 -15.96 -4.31 30.81
C ARG A 329 -16.09 -2.83 30.42
N VAL A 330 -17.03 -2.52 29.53
CA VAL A 330 -17.38 -1.13 29.22
C VAL A 330 -17.91 -0.43 30.48
N GLY A 331 -17.40 0.78 30.75
CA GLY A 331 -17.68 1.56 31.95
C GLY A 331 -16.72 1.28 33.12
N GLU A 332 -15.89 0.27 33.03
CA GLU A 332 -14.90 -0.07 34.06
C GLU A 332 -13.75 0.94 34.09
N ASN A 333 -13.31 1.32 35.28
CA ASN A 333 -12.09 2.08 35.47
C ASN A 333 -10.90 1.12 35.51
N VAL A 334 -9.95 1.34 34.61
CA VAL A 334 -8.77 0.50 34.43
C VAL A 334 -7.51 1.34 34.53
N THR A 335 -6.38 0.67 34.73
CA THR A 335 -5.07 1.28 34.48
C THR A 335 -4.53 0.76 33.15
N TRP A 336 -3.63 1.53 32.55
CA TRP A 336 -2.94 1.17 31.33
C TRP A 336 -1.49 1.68 31.36
N ARG A 337 -0.69 1.17 30.43
CA ARG A 337 0.70 1.56 30.23
C ARG A 337 0.94 1.92 28.78
N LEU A 338 1.83 2.88 28.57
CA LEU A 338 2.29 3.32 27.26
C LEU A 338 3.75 2.88 27.10
N ASP A 339 3.98 1.88 26.27
CA ASP A 339 5.32 1.32 26.07
C ASP A 339 6.09 2.12 25.01
N ARG A 340 5.40 2.62 23.98
CA ARG A 340 5.99 3.36 22.87
C ARG A 340 5.08 4.47 22.35
N ALA A 341 5.67 5.56 21.88
CA ALA A 341 4.96 6.63 21.19
C ALA A 341 5.81 7.23 20.06
N TRP A 342 5.15 7.95 19.16
CA TRP A 342 5.81 8.73 18.12
C TRP A 342 5.32 10.19 18.17
N PRO A 343 6.22 11.18 18.28
CA PRO A 343 5.83 12.57 18.24
C PRO A 343 5.41 12.97 16.82
N LEU A 344 4.22 13.55 16.69
CA LEU A 344 3.75 14.14 15.43
C LEU A 344 4.17 15.61 15.36
N PRO A 345 4.45 16.15 14.16
CA PRO A 345 4.68 17.58 13.97
C PRO A 345 3.46 18.41 14.38
N ASP A 346 3.68 19.63 14.87
CA ASP A 346 2.58 20.56 15.21
C ASP A 346 1.72 20.87 13.96
N GLY A 347 0.39 20.81 14.12
CA GLY A 347 -0.58 21.04 13.03
C GLY A 347 -0.88 19.83 12.14
N ALA A 348 -0.48 18.61 12.56
CA ALA A 348 -0.67 17.36 11.82
C ALA A 348 -1.99 16.60 12.11
N ASP A 349 -2.97 17.26 12.73
CA ASP A 349 -4.29 16.67 13.04
C ASP A 349 -5.27 16.72 11.87
#